data_AF-F2LBP3-F1
#
_entry.id   AF-F2LBP3-F1
#
_cell.length_a   1.000
_cell.length_b   1.000
_cell.length_c   1.000
_cell.angle_alpha   90.00
_cell.angle_beta   90.00
_cell.angle_gamma   90.00
#
_symmetry.space_group_name_H-M   'P 1'
#
loop_
_entity.id
_entity.type
_entity.pdbx_description
1 polymer ?
#
loop_
_entity_poly.entity_id
_entity_poly.type
_entity_poly.pdbx_seq_one_letter_code
_entity_poly.pdbx_strand_id
1 'polypeptide(L)'
;MSLLTPEQIAAAQKAHLESLFGLTSKAFESVEKLIELNVQVVKSTLAESQENVQRALSVKDAQELLALQASFAQPLAEKALAYGRHLYDIASSTQAEFAKVAESQYEEQNRKVQALVDNVAKNAPAGSETAVAALKSAINAANTTYETVQKATKQAVEIAESNFNAAAAVATKAASAAASRRASTVKPA
;
A
#
# COMPACT_ATOMS: atom_id res chain seq x y z
N MET A 1 -17.96 42.61 3.61
CA MET A 1 -17.35 41.66 2.67
C MET A 1 -17.73 40.26 3.12
N SER A 2 -18.51 39.52 2.34
CA SER A 2 -18.82 38.12 2.67
C SER A 2 -17.59 37.29 2.37
N LEU A 3 -17.04 36.62 3.39
CA LEU A 3 -15.80 35.86 3.29
C LEU A 3 -15.98 34.55 2.49
N LEU A 4 -17.21 34.12 2.23
CA LEU A 4 -17.55 33.00 1.33
C LEU A 4 -18.90 33.28 0.65
N THR A 5 -19.00 32.97 -0.64
CA THR A 5 -20.27 33.03 -1.40
C THR A 5 -21.03 31.70 -1.28
N PRO A 6 -22.37 31.70 -1.37
CA PRO A 6 -23.14 30.45 -1.41
C PRO A 6 -22.64 29.46 -2.48
N GLU A 7 -22.22 29.97 -3.63
CA GLU A 7 -21.65 29.18 -4.73
C GLU A 7 -20.33 28.50 -4.33
N GLN A 8 -19.47 29.19 -3.58
CA GLN A 8 -18.22 28.60 -3.07
C GLN A 8 -18.49 27.51 -2.01
N ILE A 9 -19.52 27.68 -1.17
CA ILE A 9 -19.92 26.68 -0.18
C ILE A 9 -20.46 25.44 -0.90
N ALA A 10 -21.34 25.61 -1.89
CA ALA A 10 -21.88 24.51 -2.68
C ALA A 10 -20.77 23.77 -3.46
N ALA A 11 -19.82 24.49 -4.05
CA ALA A 11 -18.67 23.89 -4.72
C ALA A 11 -17.78 23.08 -3.78
N ALA A 12 -17.52 23.59 -2.56
CA ALA A 12 -16.76 22.86 -1.55
C ALA A 12 -17.49 21.58 -1.11
N GLN A 13 -18.80 21.66 -0.83
CA GLN A 13 -19.61 20.49 -0.48
C GLN A 13 -19.61 19.44 -1.59
N LYS A 14 -19.72 19.86 -2.85
CA LYS A 14 -19.63 18.96 -4.01
C LYS A 14 -18.27 18.26 -4.07
N ALA A 15 -17.17 19.01 -3.96
CA ALA A 15 -15.82 18.43 -3.98
C ALA A 15 -15.60 17.43 -2.84
N HIS A 16 -16.12 17.72 -1.64
CA HIS A 16 -16.08 16.78 -0.52
C HIS A 16 -16.86 15.49 -0.81
N LEU A 17 -18.05 15.59 -1.41
CA LEU A 17 -18.84 14.41 -1.80
C LEU A 17 -18.15 13.59 -2.88
N GLU A 18 -17.59 14.23 -3.91
CA GLU A 18 -16.82 13.54 -4.95
C GLU A 18 -15.60 12.81 -4.37
N SER A 19 -14.87 13.44 -3.45
CA SER A 19 -13.77 12.81 -2.71
C SER A 19 -14.23 11.61 -1.89
N LEU A 20 -15.34 11.75 -1.14
CA LEU A 20 -15.90 10.65 -0.35
C LEU A 20 -16.34 9.46 -1.22
N PHE A 21 -17.01 9.71 -2.34
CA PHE A 21 -17.39 8.66 -3.27
C PHE A 21 -16.17 8.00 -3.91
N GLY A 22 -15.16 8.79 -4.30
CA GLY A 22 -13.90 8.28 -4.83
C GLY A 22 -13.18 7.35 -3.85
N LEU A 23 -13.02 7.79 -2.59
CA LEU A 23 -12.40 6.99 -1.52
C LEU A 23 -13.20 5.73 -1.20
N THR A 24 -14.53 5.83 -1.16
CA THR A 24 -15.41 4.68 -0.94
C THR A 24 -15.27 3.67 -2.07
N SER A 25 -15.25 4.13 -3.33
CA SER A 25 -15.01 3.29 -4.50
C SER A 25 -13.67 2.57 -4.40
N LYS A 26 -12.60 3.28 -4.01
CA LYS A 26 -11.27 2.67 -3.81
C LYS A 26 -11.25 1.64 -2.69
N ALA A 27 -11.97 1.88 -1.59
CA ALA A 27 -12.10 0.88 -0.53
C ALA A 27 -12.80 -0.40 -1.03
N PHE A 28 -13.86 -0.26 -1.84
CA PHE A 28 -14.53 -1.42 -2.46
C PHE A 28 -13.64 -2.14 -3.46
N GLU A 29 -12.89 -1.44 -4.31
CA GLU A 29 -11.90 -2.06 -5.21
C GLU A 29 -10.87 -2.91 -4.43
N SER A 30 -10.46 -2.46 -3.23
CA SER A 30 -9.55 -3.25 -2.39
C SER A 30 -10.20 -4.51 -1.82
N VAL A 31 -11.49 -4.46 -1.48
CA VAL A 31 -12.25 -5.66 -1.10
C VAL A 31 -12.37 -6.63 -2.27
N GLU A 32 -12.63 -6.13 -3.49
CA GLU A 32 -12.67 -6.96 -4.69
C GLU A 32 -11.33 -7.68 -4.92
N LYS A 33 -10.21 -6.97 -4.81
CA LYS A 33 -8.86 -7.56 -4.92
C LYS A 33 -8.60 -8.63 -3.84
N LEU A 34 -9.07 -8.42 -2.62
CA LEU A 34 -8.95 -9.42 -1.55
C LEU A 34 -9.76 -10.68 -1.86
N ILE A 35 -10.99 -10.52 -2.35
CA ILE A 35 -11.83 -11.65 -2.77
C ILE A 35 -11.17 -12.38 -3.95
N GLU A 36 -10.69 -11.64 -4.94
CA GLU A 36 -9.98 -12.20 -6.08
C GLU A 36 -8.77 -13.03 -5.65
N LEU A 37 -7.94 -12.49 -4.76
CA LEU A 37 -6.79 -13.20 -4.19
C LEU A 37 -7.21 -14.51 -3.51
N ASN A 38 -8.26 -14.50 -2.69
CA ASN A 38 -8.76 -15.70 -2.02
C ASN A 38 -9.26 -16.74 -3.04
N VAL A 39 -9.97 -16.32 -4.08
CA VAL A 39 -10.43 -17.21 -5.15
C VAL A 39 -9.26 -17.81 -5.91
N GLN A 40 -8.23 -17.02 -6.22
CA GLN A 40 -7.00 -17.52 -6.87
C GLN A 40 -6.31 -18.59 -6.02
N VAL A 41 -6.17 -18.36 -4.71
CA VAL A 41 -5.58 -19.33 -3.77
C VAL A 41 -6.40 -20.62 -3.68
N VAL A 42 -7.74 -20.52 -3.63
CA VAL A 42 -8.61 -21.70 -3.61
C VAL A 42 -8.46 -22.50 -4.90
N LYS A 43 -8.47 -21.83 -6.06
CA LYS A 43 -8.29 -22.49 -7.36
C LYS A 43 -6.93 -23.17 -7.48
N SER A 44 -5.85 -22.51 -7.08
CA SER A 44 -4.51 -23.09 -7.12
C SER A 44 -4.40 -24.29 -6.19
N THR A 45 -4.92 -24.17 -4.96
CA THR A 45 -4.91 -25.26 -3.97
C THR A 45 -5.69 -26.48 -4.45
N LEU A 46 -6.83 -26.26 -5.13
CA LEU A 46 -7.62 -27.35 -5.70
C LEU A 46 -6.88 -28.08 -6.83
N ALA A 47 -6.26 -27.33 -7.76
CA ALA A 47 -5.47 -27.90 -8.84
C ALA A 47 -4.29 -28.73 -8.30
N GLU A 48 -3.58 -28.19 -7.31
CA GLU A 48 -2.47 -28.89 -6.65
C GLU A 48 -2.95 -30.11 -5.86
N SER A 49 -4.13 -30.06 -5.24
CA SER A 49 -4.68 -31.22 -4.54
C SER A 49 -4.95 -32.38 -5.51
N GLN A 50 -5.43 -32.10 -6.71
CA GLN A 50 -5.59 -33.13 -7.75
C GLN A 50 -4.25 -33.74 -8.15
N GLU A 51 -3.23 -32.90 -8.38
CA GLU A 51 -1.87 -33.37 -8.66
C GLU A 51 -1.28 -34.20 -7.51
N ASN A 52 -1.48 -33.75 -6.27
CA ASN A 52 -1.01 -34.44 -5.07
C ASN A 52 -1.65 -35.82 -4.92
N VAL A 53 -2.95 -35.95 -5.20
CA VAL A 53 -3.65 -37.25 -5.20
C VAL A 53 -3.07 -38.17 -6.28
N GLN A 54 -2.85 -37.67 -7.50
CA GLN A 54 -2.22 -38.47 -8.56
C GLN A 54 -0.81 -38.93 -8.19
N ARG A 55 0.00 -38.03 -7.60
CA ARG A 55 1.34 -38.36 -7.10
C ARG A 55 1.28 -39.40 -5.99
N ALA A 56 0.38 -39.25 -5.03
CA ALA A 56 0.20 -40.21 -3.94
C ALA A 56 -0.22 -41.60 -4.43
N LEU A 57 -1.09 -41.68 -5.44
CA LEU A 57 -1.50 -42.95 -6.06
C LEU A 57 -0.38 -43.61 -6.88
N SER A 58 0.67 -42.86 -7.25
CA SER A 58 1.80 -43.35 -8.05
C SER A 58 2.99 -43.80 -7.21
N VAL A 59 2.94 -43.63 -5.88
CA VAL A 59 3.98 -44.04 -4.94
C VAL A 59 4.07 -45.56 -4.87
N LYS A 60 5.29 -46.10 -5.01
CA LYS A 60 5.55 -47.55 -5.09
C LYS A 60 6.06 -48.15 -3.78
N ASP A 61 6.64 -47.34 -2.90
CA ASP A 61 7.21 -47.79 -1.63
C ASP A 61 7.15 -46.70 -0.53
N ALA A 62 7.50 -47.09 0.70
CA ALA A 62 7.48 -46.20 1.86
C ALA A 62 8.52 -45.06 1.76
N GLN A 63 9.58 -45.24 0.97
CA GLN A 63 10.63 -44.25 0.78
C GLN A 63 10.16 -43.14 -0.16
N GLU A 64 9.47 -43.50 -1.25
CA GLU A 64 8.77 -42.57 -2.14
C GLU A 64 7.64 -41.82 -1.40
N LEU A 65 6.95 -42.46 -0.45
CA LEU A 65 5.93 -41.79 0.39
C LEU A 65 6.52 -40.70 1.29
N LEU A 66 7.65 -40.99 1.95
CA LEU A 66 8.36 -40.01 2.79
C LEU A 66 8.93 -38.86 1.96
N ALA A 67 9.45 -39.15 0.76
CA ALA A 67 9.89 -38.13 -0.18
C ALA A 67 8.72 -37.23 -0.64
N LEU A 68 7.55 -37.82 -0.92
CA LEU A 68 6.34 -37.07 -1.26
C LEU A 68 5.92 -36.15 -0.10
N GLN A 69 5.91 -36.65 1.13
CA GLN A 69 5.58 -35.85 2.32
C GLN A 69 6.56 -34.68 2.54
N ALA A 70 7.86 -34.90 2.31
CA ALA A 70 8.87 -33.86 2.41
C ALA A 70 8.69 -32.78 1.32
N SER A 71 8.21 -33.15 0.13
CA SER A 71 8.02 -32.24 -1.02
C SER A 71 6.96 -31.15 -0.78
N PHE A 72 6.07 -31.32 0.20
CA PHE A 72 4.98 -30.37 0.47
C PHE A 72 5.37 -29.19 1.38
N ALA A 73 6.43 -29.31 2.17
CA ALA A 73 6.76 -28.32 3.20
C ALA A 73 7.24 -26.97 2.62
N GLN A 74 8.06 -27.02 1.55
CA GLN A 74 8.59 -25.81 0.92
C GLN A 74 7.50 -25.03 0.14
N PRO A 75 6.69 -25.65 -0.74
CA PRO A 75 5.64 -24.94 -1.47
C PRO A 75 4.62 -24.27 -0.55
N LEU A 76 4.31 -24.87 0.60
CA LEU A 76 3.36 -24.28 1.56
C LEU A 76 3.89 -22.97 2.16
N ALA A 77 5.17 -22.94 2.54
CA ALA A 77 5.79 -21.74 3.09
C ALA A 77 5.92 -20.63 2.04
N GLU A 78 6.30 -20.97 0.81
CA GLU A 78 6.36 -20.02 -0.30
C GLU A 78 4.99 -19.41 -0.61
N LYS A 79 3.91 -20.21 -0.59
CA LYS A 79 2.54 -19.73 -0.78
C LYS A 79 2.05 -18.83 0.35
N ALA A 80 2.34 -19.18 1.60
CA ALA A 80 1.98 -18.35 2.75
C ALA A 80 2.68 -16.97 2.66
N LEU A 81 3.96 -16.95 2.26
CA LEU A 81 4.70 -15.71 2.05
C LEU A 81 4.18 -14.92 0.85
N ALA A 82 3.83 -15.59 -0.25
CA ALA A 82 3.24 -14.94 -1.42
C ALA A 82 1.88 -14.31 -1.07
N TYR A 83 1.01 -15.03 -0.36
CA TYR A 83 -0.26 -14.51 0.12
C TYR A 83 -0.05 -13.30 1.03
N GLY A 84 0.89 -13.36 1.98
CA GLY A 84 1.25 -12.24 2.84
C GLY A 84 1.76 -11.02 2.06
N ARG A 85 2.57 -11.22 1.02
CA ARG A 85 3.00 -10.15 0.10
C ARG A 85 1.82 -9.52 -0.64
N HIS A 86 0.95 -10.33 -1.23
CA HIS A 86 -0.22 -9.81 -1.94
C HIS A 86 -1.17 -9.04 -1.02
N LEU A 87 -1.36 -9.49 0.23
CA LEU A 87 -2.12 -8.73 1.23
C LEU A 87 -1.46 -7.38 1.53
N TYR A 88 -0.14 -7.38 1.70
CA TYR A 88 0.62 -6.14 1.91
C TYR A 88 0.46 -5.18 0.74
N ASP A 89 0.61 -5.66 -0.50
CA ASP A 89 0.48 -4.84 -1.71
C ASP A 89 -0.92 -4.24 -1.86
N ILE A 90 -1.97 -5.01 -1.53
CA ILE A 90 -3.35 -4.49 -1.52
C ILE A 90 -3.49 -3.39 -0.48
N ALA A 91 -3.00 -3.60 0.75
CA ALA A 91 -3.09 -2.62 1.82
C ALA A 91 -2.28 -1.34 1.51
N SER A 92 -1.04 -1.48 1.05
CA SER A 92 -0.14 -0.36 0.74
C SER A 92 -0.64 0.46 -0.44
N SER A 93 -1.13 -0.19 -1.51
CA SER A 93 -1.74 0.51 -2.64
C SER A 93 -3.02 1.27 -2.25
N THR A 94 -3.84 0.68 -1.37
CA THR A 94 -5.02 1.38 -0.81
C THR A 94 -4.60 2.63 -0.03
N GLN A 95 -3.61 2.50 0.86
CA GLN A 95 -3.08 3.62 1.62
C GLN A 95 -2.53 4.72 0.71
N ALA A 96 -1.84 4.36 -0.38
CA ALA A 96 -1.30 5.31 -1.34
C ALA A 96 -2.40 6.11 -2.06
N GLU A 97 -3.50 5.47 -2.46
CA GLU A 97 -4.65 6.17 -3.07
C GLU A 97 -5.28 7.18 -2.09
N PHE A 98 -5.42 6.82 -0.82
CA PHE A 98 -5.93 7.73 0.21
C PHE A 98 -4.98 8.91 0.45
N ALA A 99 -3.67 8.64 0.51
CA ALA A 99 -2.66 9.68 0.65
C ALA A 99 -2.68 10.66 -0.52
N LYS A 100 -2.88 10.16 -1.75
CA LYS A 100 -2.98 10.98 -2.96
C LYS A 100 -4.18 11.94 -2.92
N VAL A 101 -5.33 11.48 -2.41
CA VAL A 101 -6.50 12.35 -2.22
C VAL A 101 -6.19 13.45 -1.20
N ALA A 102 -5.55 13.11 -0.07
CA ALA A 102 -5.14 14.09 0.93
C ALA A 102 -4.14 15.12 0.37
N GLU A 103 -3.17 14.67 -0.43
CA GLU A 103 -2.20 15.54 -1.11
C GLU A 103 -2.90 16.50 -2.08
N SER A 104 -3.81 15.98 -2.93
CA SER A 104 -4.56 16.83 -3.86
C SER A 104 -5.40 17.88 -3.15
N GLN A 105 -6.01 17.54 -2.01
CA GLN A 105 -6.79 18.48 -1.22
C GLN A 105 -5.91 19.54 -0.58
N TYR A 106 -4.74 19.16 -0.06
CA TYR A 106 -3.76 20.10 0.48
C TYR A 106 -3.27 21.08 -0.58
N GLU A 107 -2.88 20.59 -1.75
CA GLU A 107 -2.43 21.43 -2.87
C GLU A 107 -3.49 22.45 -3.29
N GLU A 108 -4.75 22.02 -3.38
CA GLU A 108 -5.86 22.89 -3.73
C GLU A 108 -6.05 24.01 -2.69
N GLN A 109 -5.99 23.68 -1.39
CA GLN A 109 -6.12 24.67 -0.33
C GLN A 109 -4.94 25.63 -0.29
N ASN A 110 -3.72 25.13 -0.49
CA ASN A 110 -2.52 25.97 -0.59
C ASN A 110 -2.64 26.97 -1.75
N ARG A 111 -3.12 26.54 -2.92
CA ARG A 111 -3.39 27.45 -4.05
C ARG A 111 -4.43 28.51 -3.71
N LYS A 112 -5.53 28.14 -3.03
CA LYS A 112 -6.56 29.10 -2.58
C LYS A 112 -5.98 30.13 -1.63
N VAL A 113 -5.19 29.71 -0.64
CA VAL A 113 -4.52 30.59 0.31
C VAL A 113 -3.56 31.54 -0.41
N GLN A 114 -2.72 31.04 -1.31
CA GLN A 114 -1.81 31.88 -2.11
C GLN A 114 -2.57 32.91 -2.94
N ALA A 115 -3.65 32.51 -3.60
CA ALA A 115 -4.49 33.42 -4.38
C ALA A 115 -5.12 34.53 -3.51
N LEU A 116 -5.56 34.20 -2.30
CA LEU A 116 -6.05 35.19 -1.33
C LEU A 116 -4.95 36.15 -0.91
N VAL A 117 -3.76 35.65 -0.60
CA VAL A 117 -2.62 36.50 -0.21
C VAL A 117 -2.18 37.41 -1.35
N ASP A 118 -2.16 36.92 -2.58
CA ASP A 118 -1.86 37.76 -3.75
C ASP A 118 -2.96 38.79 -4.02
N ASN A 119 -4.22 38.46 -3.76
CA ASN A 119 -5.32 39.42 -3.86
C ASN A 119 -5.20 40.51 -2.80
N VAL A 120 -4.91 40.14 -1.54
CA VAL A 120 -4.64 41.11 -0.46
C VAL A 120 -3.44 41.98 -0.80
N ALA A 121 -2.34 41.39 -1.27
CA ALA A 121 -1.13 42.12 -1.67
C ALA A 121 -1.41 43.19 -2.73
N LYS A 122 -2.26 42.86 -3.73
CA LYS A 122 -2.62 43.79 -4.82
C LYS A 122 -3.54 44.93 -4.38
N ASN A 123 -4.31 44.73 -3.32
CA ASN A 123 -5.31 45.68 -2.83
C ASN A 123 -4.94 46.32 -1.48
N ALA A 124 -3.74 46.04 -0.96
CA ALA A 124 -3.33 46.50 0.35
C ALA A 124 -2.99 48.01 0.35
N PRO A 125 -3.34 48.76 1.42
CA PRO A 125 -2.92 50.15 1.59
C PRO A 125 -1.39 50.27 1.65
N ALA A 126 -0.86 51.42 1.23
CA ALA A 126 0.55 51.75 1.37
C ALA A 126 1.02 51.56 2.83
N GLY A 127 2.16 50.91 3.03
CA GLY A 127 2.71 50.56 4.35
C GLY A 127 2.44 49.12 4.81
N SER A 128 1.70 48.33 4.04
CA SER A 128 1.37 46.92 4.36
C SER A 128 2.39 45.90 3.82
N GLU A 129 3.45 46.35 3.14
CA GLU A 129 4.39 45.53 2.38
C GLU A 129 5.11 44.51 3.28
N THR A 130 5.48 44.92 4.50
CA THR A 130 6.14 44.05 5.49
C THR A 130 5.22 42.92 5.97
N ALA A 131 3.93 43.21 6.18
CA ALA A 131 2.96 42.21 6.63
C ALA A 131 2.66 41.19 5.52
N VAL A 132 2.51 41.65 4.27
CA VAL A 132 2.35 40.78 3.10
C VAL A 132 3.59 39.91 2.88
N ALA A 133 4.79 40.47 3.02
CA ALA A 133 6.05 39.72 2.90
C ALA A 133 6.21 38.65 3.99
N ALA A 134 5.82 38.96 5.23
CA ALA A 134 5.81 38.00 6.34
C ALA A 134 4.82 36.85 6.06
N LEU A 135 3.63 37.16 5.53
CA LEU A 135 2.63 36.14 5.20
C LEU A 135 3.09 35.22 4.05
N LYS A 136 3.68 35.78 2.99
CA LYS A 136 4.28 34.99 1.90
C LYS A 136 5.41 34.08 2.41
N SER A 137 6.27 34.61 3.28
CA SER A 137 7.33 33.82 3.91
C SER A 137 6.77 32.67 4.75
N ALA A 138 5.70 32.91 5.51
CA ALA A 138 5.04 31.88 6.32
C ALA A 138 4.45 30.76 5.44
N ILE A 139 3.81 31.10 4.32
CA ILE A 139 3.28 30.12 3.35
C ILE A 139 4.41 29.28 2.75
N ASN A 140 5.52 29.92 2.34
CA ASN A 140 6.66 29.21 1.80
C ASN A 140 7.27 28.25 2.83
N ALA A 141 7.44 28.70 4.08
CA ALA A 141 7.92 27.83 5.16
C ALA A 141 6.98 26.64 5.42
N ALA A 142 5.66 26.86 5.38
CA ALA A 142 4.67 25.79 5.51
C ALA A 142 4.76 24.77 4.36
N ASN A 143 4.91 25.23 3.11
CA ASN A 143 5.07 24.37 1.94
C ASN A 143 6.35 23.53 2.03
N THR A 144 7.49 24.15 2.37
CA THR A 144 8.76 23.42 2.56
C THR A 144 8.67 22.38 3.69
N THR A 145 7.95 22.70 4.78
CA THR A 145 7.72 21.76 5.87
C THR A 145 6.88 20.57 5.40
N TYR A 146 5.82 20.83 4.63
CA TYR A 146 4.98 19.78 4.05
C TYR A 146 5.76 18.86 3.11
N GLU A 147 6.54 19.41 2.17
CA GLU A 147 7.40 18.65 1.27
C GLU A 147 8.40 17.78 2.05
N THR A 148 8.97 18.31 3.13
CA THR A 148 9.91 17.58 3.99
C THR A 148 9.22 16.40 4.69
N VAL A 149 8.03 16.62 5.25
CA VAL A 149 7.23 15.55 5.88
C VAL A 149 6.84 14.50 4.84
N GLN A 150 6.36 14.92 3.67
CA GLN A 150 5.98 14.00 2.60
C GLN A 150 7.17 13.12 2.16
N LYS A 151 8.36 13.73 2.00
CA LYS A 151 9.59 13.01 1.66
C LYS A 151 9.97 12.02 2.76
N ALA A 152 9.92 12.43 4.03
CA ALA A 152 10.22 11.56 5.16
C ALA A 152 9.24 10.39 5.24
N THR A 153 7.94 10.62 4.99
CA THR A 153 6.92 9.57 4.91
C THR A 153 7.22 8.59 3.78
N LYS A 154 7.55 9.06 2.57
CA LYS A 154 7.92 8.21 1.43
C LYS A 154 9.14 7.33 1.77
N GLN A 155 10.18 7.92 2.33
CA GLN A 155 11.36 7.17 2.78
C GLN A 155 11.03 6.13 3.85
N ALA A 156 10.16 6.45 4.81
CA ALA A 156 9.74 5.50 5.83
C ALA A 156 8.97 4.30 5.22
N VAL A 157 8.13 4.54 4.21
CA VAL A 157 7.44 3.48 3.46
C VAL A 157 8.44 2.60 2.71
N GLU A 158 9.37 3.20 1.95
CA GLU A 158 10.42 2.46 1.22
C GLU A 158 11.27 1.59 2.16
N ILE A 159 11.61 2.09 3.35
CA ILE A 159 12.33 1.32 4.37
C ILE A 159 11.49 0.16 4.88
N ALA A 160 10.20 0.39 5.16
CA ALA A 160 9.28 -0.66 5.60
C ALA A 160 9.13 -1.76 4.53
N GLU A 161 8.96 -1.39 3.27
CA GLU A 161 8.90 -2.32 2.12
C GLU A 161 10.18 -3.15 2.00
N SER A 162 11.35 -2.49 2.07
CA SER A 162 12.64 -3.16 2.02
C SER A 162 12.81 -4.16 3.17
N ASN A 163 12.46 -3.77 4.40
CA ASN A 163 12.54 -4.65 5.57
C ASN A 163 11.58 -5.83 5.48
N PHE A 164 10.38 -5.61 4.98
CA PHE A 164 9.39 -6.68 4.75
C PHE A 164 9.92 -7.68 3.71
N ASN A 165 10.46 -7.18 2.59
CA ASN A 165 11.04 -8.03 1.55
C ASN A 165 12.24 -8.84 2.07
N ALA A 166 13.12 -8.22 2.86
CA ALA A 166 14.24 -8.90 3.50
C ALA A 166 13.78 -9.98 4.48
N ALA A 167 12.82 -9.68 5.36
CA ALA A 167 12.25 -10.64 6.30
C ALA A 167 11.61 -11.83 5.58
N ALA A 168 10.85 -11.56 4.52
CA ALA A 168 10.23 -12.59 3.71
C ALA A 168 11.26 -13.46 2.96
N ALA A 169 12.39 -12.88 2.51
CA ALA A 169 13.50 -13.64 1.93
C ALA A 169 14.18 -14.56 2.97
N VAL A 170 14.38 -14.08 4.20
CA VAL A 170 14.91 -14.89 5.31
C VAL A 170 13.95 -16.05 5.65
N ALA A 171 12.65 -15.77 5.74
CA ALA A 171 11.63 -16.79 5.99
C ALA A 171 11.61 -17.85 4.88
N THR A 172 11.72 -17.43 3.62
CA THR A 172 11.82 -18.34 2.45
C THR A 172 13.04 -19.25 2.59
N LYS A 173 14.22 -18.66 2.87
CA LYS A 173 15.47 -19.42 3.03
C LYS A 173 15.39 -20.41 4.19
N ALA A 174 14.77 -20.03 5.31
CA ALA A 174 14.56 -20.92 6.45
C ALA A 174 13.64 -22.10 6.10
N ALA A 175 12.57 -21.85 5.34
CA ALA A 175 11.66 -22.90 4.86
C ALA A 175 12.37 -23.88 3.92
N SER A 176 13.15 -23.39 2.94
CA SER A 176 13.94 -24.25 2.04
C SER A 176 14.99 -25.07 2.80
N ALA A 177 15.63 -24.49 3.82
CA ALA A 177 16.59 -25.21 4.66
C ALA A 177 15.91 -26.31 5.51
N ALA A 178 14.71 -26.06 6.04
CA ALA A 178 13.93 -27.06 6.76
C ALA A 178 13.47 -28.21 5.87
N ALA A 179 13.05 -27.91 4.63
CA ALA A 179 12.70 -28.92 3.63
C ALA A 179 13.91 -29.78 3.25
N SER A 180 15.06 -29.15 3.01
CA SER A 180 16.32 -29.84 2.68
C SER A 180 16.80 -30.76 3.81
N ARG A 181 16.69 -30.33 5.07
CA ARG A 181 17.03 -31.16 6.24
C ARG A 181 16.14 -32.40 6.33
N ARG A 182 14.82 -32.25 6.13
CA ARG A 182 13.88 -33.40 6.10
C ARG A 182 14.14 -34.36 4.95
N ALA A 183 14.59 -33.86 3.79
CA ALA A 183 14.99 -34.72 2.67
C ALA A 183 16.31 -35.47 2.96
N SER A 184 17.27 -34.84 3.64
CA SER A 184 18.56 -35.46 3.98
C SER A 184 18.46 -36.59 5.01
N THR A 185 17.46 -36.55 5.91
CA THR A 185 17.18 -37.64 6.86
C THR A 185 16.56 -38.90 6.22
N VAL A 186 16.24 -38.86 4.92
CA VAL A 186 15.63 -39.96 4.15
C VAL A 186 16.66 -40.71 3.29
N LYS A 187 17.92 -40.23 3.21
CA LYS A 187 18.98 -40.88 2.42
C LYS A 187 19.64 -42.00 3.26
N PRO A 188 19.59 -43.28 2.85
CA PRO A 188 20.32 -44.34 3.55
C PRO A 188 21.83 -44.21 3.31
N ALA A 189 22.61 -44.65 4.29
CA ALA A 189 24.02 -45.02 4.12
C ALA A 189 24.14 -46.33 3.34
#